data_AF-A0A522XLI7-F1
#
_entry.id   AF-A0A522XLI7-F1
#
_cell.length_a   1.000
_cell.length_b   1.000
_cell.length_c   1.000
_cell.angle_alpha   90.00
_cell.angle_beta   90.00
_cell.angle_gamma   90.00
#
_symmetry.space_group_name_H-M   'P 1'
#
loop_
_entity.id
_entity.type
_entity.pdbx_description
1 polymer ?
#
loop_
_entity_poly.entity_id
_entity_poly.type
_entity_poly.pdbx_seq_one_letter_code
_entity_poly.pdbx_strand_id
1 'polypeptide(L)'
;MAIQKEIREYMDKHLDLLLAQTKSYVPFLKTAFPGTDLTDACFNLIVGNAFSVFLGQYAMRIKAPTEEDMIEFGKTASQYREKISEIFSK
;
A
#
# COMPACT_ATOMS: atom_id res chain seq x y z
N MET A 1 13.67 -15.64 1.17
CA MET A 1 12.85 -14.42 1.28
C MET A 1 13.25 -13.77 2.58
N ALA A 2 13.53 -12.46 2.57
CA ALA A 2 14.01 -11.77 3.78
C ALA A 2 12.86 -11.58 4.76
N ILE A 3 11.69 -11.18 4.25
CA ILE A 3 10.48 -11.03 5.06
C ILE A 3 9.97 -12.42 5.51
N GLN A 4 9.68 -12.55 6.81
CA GLN A 4 9.03 -13.74 7.37
C GLN A 4 7.71 -14.02 6.66
N LYS A 5 7.46 -15.29 6.31
CA LYS A 5 6.34 -15.72 5.46
C LYS A 5 4.99 -15.19 5.96
N GLU A 6 4.74 -15.25 7.27
CA GLU A 6 3.49 -14.81 7.88
C GLU A 6 3.28 -13.30 7.75
N ILE A 7 4.37 -12.52 7.86
CA ILE A 7 4.33 -11.06 7.65
C ILE A 7 4.03 -10.78 6.18
N ARG A 8 4.68 -11.50 5.26
CA ARG A 8 4.48 -11.33 3.82
C ARG A 8 3.03 -11.60 3.42
N GLU A 9 2.48 -12.75 3.80
CA GLU A 9 1.10 -13.13 3.49
C GLU A 9 0.08 -12.16 4.08
N TYR A 10 0.36 -11.65 5.29
CA TYR A 10 -0.49 -10.62 5.90
C TYR A 10 -0.43 -9.30 5.11
N MET A 11 0.76 -8.86 4.74
CA MET A 11 0.93 -7.59 4.01
C MET A 11 0.34 -7.62 2.61
N ASP A 12 0.45 -8.74 1.88
CA ASP A 12 -0.15 -8.89 0.56
C ASP A 12 -1.67 -8.73 0.64
N LYS A 13 -2.33 -9.40 1.60
CA LYS A 13 -3.77 -9.26 1.85
C LYS A 13 -4.16 -7.84 2.26
N HIS A 14 -3.34 -7.19 3.09
CA HIS A 14 -3.61 -5.82 3.56
C HIS A 14 -3.52 -4.81 2.42
N LEU A 15 -2.51 -4.92 1.57
CA LEU A 15 -2.35 -4.05 0.41
C LEU A 15 -3.49 -4.23 -0.62
N ASP A 16 -3.93 -5.47 -0.87
CA ASP A 16 -5.07 -5.75 -1.73
C ASP A 16 -6.38 -5.16 -1.16
N LEU A 17 -6.58 -5.24 0.15
CA LEU A 17 -7.71 -4.61 0.84
C LEU A 17 -7.70 -3.08 0.65
N LEU A 18 -6.55 -2.44 0.84
CA LEU A 18 -6.41 -0.99 0.67
C LEU A 18 -6.72 -0.56 -0.77
N LEU A 19 -6.24 -1.33 -1.76
CA LEU A 19 -6.56 -1.06 -3.16
C LEU A 19 -8.07 -1.17 -3.44
N ALA A 20 -8.74 -2.18 -2.89
CA ALA A 20 -10.19 -2.33 -3.01
C ALA A 20 -10.94 -1.17 -2.36
N GLN A 21 -10.49 -0.70 -1.20
CA GLN A 21 -11.04 0.48 -0.54
C GLN A 21 -10.85 1.75 -1.39
N THR A 22 -9.66 1.97 -1.95
CA THR A 22 -9.41 3.11 -2.84
C THR A 22 -10.35 3.10 -4.05
N LYS A 23 -10.60 1.94 -4.67
CA LYS A 23 -11.59 1.81 -5.75
C LYS A 23 -12.99 2.25 -5.32
N SER A 24 -13.39 1.93 -4.08
CA SER A 24 -14.70 2.34 -3.54
C SER A 24 -14.81 3.85 -3.30
N TYR A 25 -13.70 4.54 -3.06
CA TYR A 25 -13.66 5.99 -2.81
C TYR A 25 -13.55 6.82 -4.09
N VAL A 26 -13.33 6.21 -5.26
CA VAL A 26 -13.19 6.92 -6.54
C VAL A 26 -14.34 7.90 -6.80
N PRO A 27 -15.63 7.55 -6.59
CA PRO A 27 -16.71 8.51 -6.79
C PRO A 27 -16.57 9.73 -5.89
N PHE A 28 -16.24 9.54 -4.61
CA PHE A 28 -15.99 10.63 -3.68
C PHE A 28 -14.81 11.50 -4.15
N LEU A 29 -13.70 10.89 -4.56
CA LEU A 29 -12.52 11.62 -5.03
C LEU A 29 -12.81 12.46 -6.28
N LYS A 30 -13.54 11.89 -7.25
CA LYS A 30 -13.96 12.62 -8.47
C LYS A 30 -14.91 13.78 -8.16
N THR A 31 -15.77 13.65 -7.14
CA THR A 31 -16.68 14.71 -6.72
C THR A 31 -15.99 15.81 -5.91
N ALA A 32 -15.12 15.44 -4.96
CA ALA A 32 -14.44 16.39 -4.07
C ALA A 32 -13.27 17.10 -4.75
N PHE A 33 -12.61 16.46 -5.72
CA PHE A 33 -11.41 16.95 -6.40
C PHE A 33 -11.55 16.84 -7.94
N PRO A 34 -12.50 17.56 -8.56
CA PRO A 34 -12.78 17.42 -9.98
C PRO A 34 -11.57 17.78 -10.84
N GLY A 35 -11.25 16.93 -11.82
CA GLY A 35 -10.16 17.17 -12.79
C GLY A 35 -8.75 17.12 -12.22
N THR A 36 -8.58 16.69 -10.96
CA THR A 36 -7.27 16.57 -10.32
C THR A 36 -6.74 15.14 -10.46
N ASP A 37 -5.48 14.99 -10.90
CA ASP A 37 -4.79 13.70 -10.81
C ASP A 37 -4.35 13.43 -9.37
N LEU A 38 -4.99 12.44 -8.75
CA LEU A 38 -4.74 12.02 -7.37
C LEU A 38 -3.96 10.72 -7.27
N THR A 39 -3.36 10.25 -8.37
CA THR A 39 -2.66 8.96 -8.42
C THR A 39 -1.56 8.86 -7.37
N ASP A 40 -0.63 9.83 -7.35
CA ASP A 40 0.48 9.82 -6.40
C ASP A 40 0.01 10.08 -4.95
N ALA A 41 -1.04 10.89 -4.75
CA ALA A 41 -1.63 11.11 -3.43
C ALA A 41 -2.26 9.83 -2.87
N CYS A 42 -3.03 9.11 -3.69
CA CYS A 42 -3.64 7.83 -3.31
C CYS A 42 -2.59 6.76 -3.09
N PHE A 43 -1.55 6.72 -3.93
CA PHE A 43 -0.42 5.81 -3.75
C PHE A 43 0.27 6.05 -2.41
N ASN A 44 0.63 7.29 -2.09
CA ASN A 44 1.27 7.63 -0.83
C ASN A 44 0.39 7.29 0.38
N LEU A 45 -0.93 7.48 0.28
CA LEU A 45 -1.87 7.12 1.34
C LEU A 45 -1.91 5.59 1.58
N ILE A 46 -2.04 4.80 0.52
CA ILE A 46 -2.07 3.34 0.60
C ILE A 46 -0.74 2.81 1.14
N VAL A 47 0.38 3.25 0.56
CA VAL A 47 1.72 2.78 0.94
C VAL A 47 2.05 3.22 2.36
N GLY A 48 1.72 4.46 2.74
CA GLY A 48 1.93 4.94 4.11
C GLY A 48 1.15 4.12 5.14
N ASN A 49 -0.11 3.81 4.86
CA ASN A 49 -0.92 2.94 5.73
C ASN A 49 -0.32 1.54 5.84
N ALA A 50 0.01 0.91 4.71
CA ALA A 50 0.62 -0.41 4.68
C ALA A 50 1.98 -0.43 5.38
N PHE A 51 2.76 0.64 5.27
CA PHE A 51 4.05 0.77 5.94
C PHE A 51 3.90 0.80 7.47
N SER A 52 2.95 1.56 8.01
CA SER A 52 2.66 1.55 9.45
C SER A 52 2.26 0.15 9.94
N VAL A 53 1.46 -0.56 9.17
CA VAL A 53 1.05 -1.94 9.50
C VAL A 53 2.21 -2.92 9.42
N PHE A 54 3.07 -2.80 8.41
CA PHE A 54 4.29 -3.58 8.26
C PHE A 54 5.22 -3.40 9.47
N LEU A 55 5.51 -2.15 9.87
CA LEU A 55 6.29 -1.88 11.08
C LEU A 55 5.63 -2.47 12.33
N GLY A 56 4.30 -2.39 12.43
CA GLY A 56 3.53 -3.02 13.50
C GLY A 56 3.72 -4.54 13.59
N GLN A 57 3.77 -5.24 12.45
CA GLN A 57 4.03 -6.68 12.42
C GLN A 57 5.39 -7.05 13.01
N TYR A 58 6.42 -6.25 12.77
CA TYR A 58 7.74 -6.45 13.39
C TYR A 58 7.74 -6.09 14.87
N ALA A 59 7.11 -4.96 15.23
CA ALA A 59 7.02 -4.50 16.62
C ALA A 59 6.31 -5.51 17.53
N MET A 60 5.22 -6.15 17.07
CA MET A 60 4.52 -7.22 17.81
C MET A 60 5.41 -8.44 18.09
N ARG A 61 6.51 -8.60 17.35
CA ARG A 61 7.50 -9.66 17.53
C ARG A 61 8.76 -9.18 18.25
N ILE A 62 8.74 -7.95 18.78
CA ILE A 62 9.88 -7.28 19.45
C ILE A 62 11.10 -7.23 18.52
N LYS A 63 10.86 -6.96 17.24
CA LYS A 63 11.88 -6.84 16.20
C LYS A 63 11.70 -5.53 15.43
N ALA A 64 12.78 -5.10 14.78
CA ALA A 64 12.72 -4.12 13.71
C ALA A 64 12.92 -4.84 12.37
N PRO A 65 12.34 -4.35 11.26
CA PRO A 65 12.68 -4.85 9.93
C PRO A 65 14.15 -4.57 9.63
N THR A 66 14.80 -5.50 8.94
CA THR A 66 16.14 -5.32 8.40
C THR A 66 16.10 -4.43 7.15
N GLU A 67 17.26 -3.99 6.66
CA GLU A 67 17.36 -3.29 5.39
C GLU A 67 16.77 -4.12 4.23
N GLU A 68 17.03 -5.42 4.20
CA GLU A 68 16.51 -6.34 3.19
C GLU A 68 14.99 -6.45 3.24
N ASP A 69 14.40 -6.47 4.44
CA ASP A 69 12.94 -6.46 4.64
C ASP A 69 12.31 -5.19 4.09
N MET A 70 12.97 -4.04 4.28
CA MET A 70 12.51 -2.74 3.78
C MET A 70 12.58 -2.66 2.25
N ILE A 71 13.65 -3.19 1.66
CA ILE A 71 13.79 -3.30 0.21
C ILE A 71 12.69 -4.20 -0.37
N GLU A 72 12.43 -5.35 0.26
CA GLU A 72 11.39 -6.29 -0.19
C GLU A 72 9.98 -5.68 -0.06
N PHE A 73 9.71 -4.94 1.02
CA PHE A 73 8.46 -4.17 1.16
C PHE A 73 8.34 -3.12 0.04
N GLY A 74 9.41 -2.37 -0.23
CA GLY A 74 9.42 -1.36 -1.30
C GLY A 74 9.13 -1.94 -2.68
N LYS A 75 9.71 -3.09 -3.01
CA LYS A 75 9.44 -3.83 -4.27
C LYS A 75 7.99 -4.32 -4.37
N THR A 76 7.39 -4.69 -3.25
CA THR A 76 5.99 -5.15 -3.21
C THR A 76 5.05 -3.95 -3.35
N ALA A 77 5.31 -2.87 -2.62
CA ALA A 77 4.51 -1.65 -2.65
C ALA A 77 4.54 -0.94 -4.02
N SER A 78 5.69 -0.93 -4.72
CA SER A 78 5.82 -0.24 -6.01
C SER A 78 4.86 -0.76 -7.08
N GLN A 79 4.50 -2.05 -7.04
CA GLN A 79 3.53 -2.68 -7.95
C GLN A 79 2.12 -2.07 -7.83
N TYR A 80 1.80 -1.41 -6.72
CA TYR A 80 0.50 -0.78 -6.52
C TYR A 80 0.39 0.58 -7.20
N ARG A 81 1.51 1.22 -7.58
CA ARG A 81 1.47 2.51 -8.28
C ARG A 81 0.76 2.38 -9.63
N GLU A 82 1.10 1.36 -10.40
CA GLU A 82 0.47 1.06 -11.69
C GLU A 82 -1.02 0.73 -11.51
N LYS A 83 -1.34 -0.14 -10.54
CA LYS A 83 -2.74 -0.50 -10.22
C LYS A 83 -3.60 0.70 -9.83
N ILE A 84 -3.03 1.71 -9.17
CA ILE A 84 -3.76 2.94 -8.80
C ILE A 84 -3.90 3.86 -10.01
N SER A 85 -2.86 4.00 -10.83
CA SER A 85 -2.93 4.78 -12.07
C SER A 85 -4.07 4.30 -12.99
N GLU A 86 -4.26 2.98 -13.10
CA GLU A 86 -5.37 2.37 -13.85
C GLU A 86 -6.77 2.76 -13.32
N ILE A 87 -6.88 3.09 -12.04
CA ILE A 87 -8.15 3.52 -11.42
C ILE A 87 -8.53 4.93 -11.90
N PHE A 88 -7.54 5.81 -12.08
CA PHE A 88 -7.74 7.21 -12.48
C PHE A 88 -7.69 7.42 -14.00
N SER A 89 -7.15 6.48 -14.77
CA SER A 89 -7.04 6.53 -16.24
C SER A 89 -8.36 6.27 -17.00
N LYS A 90 -9.50 6.18 -16.31
CA LYS A 90 -10.87 6.00 -16.87
C LYS A 90 -11.82 7.10 -16.41
#